data_AF-A0A967WL85-F1
#
_entry.id   AF-A0A967WL85-F1
#
_cell.length_a   1.000
_cell.length_b   1.000
_cell.length_c   1.000
_cell.angle_alpha   90.00
_cell.angle_beta   90.00
_cell.angle_gamma   90.00
#
_symmetry.space_group_name_H-M   'P 1'
#
loop_
_entity.id
_entity.type
_entity.pdbx_description
1 polymer ?
#
loop_
_entity_poly.entity_id
_entity_poly.type
_entity_poly.pdbx_seq_one_letter_code
_entity_poly.pdbx_strand_id
1 'polypeptide(L)'
;MKDFKYIWVIGLIVTVLLVAAPIVIFSPKEDAPSDDPWSYVPEEAGSTNHTSLIQGPFESPNEVTETCLTCHPDAAEQVMATSHWTWLSDTVEVDWRDEPVATGKANLINNFCIGVQSNWTGCTKCHAGYGWNDASFDFSDETAVDCLACHDQSGAYVKGPAGVP
;
A
#
# COMPACT_ATOMS: atom_id res chain seq x y z
N MET A 1 15.17 -80.34 -31.66
CA MET A 1 14.44 -79.06 -31.48
C MET A 1 14.72 -78.64 -30.04
N LYS A 2 15.49 -77.58 -29.80
CA LYS A 2 15.83 -77.16 -28.43
C LYS A 2 14.64 -76.38 -27.88
N ASP A 3 14.04 -76.89 -26.81
CA ASP A 3 12.96 -76.23 -26.10
C ASP A 3 13.44 -74.87 -25.60
N PHE A 4 12.92 -73.81 -26.22
CA PHE A 4 13.23 -72.42 -25.90
C PHE A 4 12.50 -72.03 -24.60
N LYS A 5 12.93 -72.64 -23.49
CA LYS A 5 12.28 -72.61 -22.16
C LYS A 5 12.11 -71.20 -21.56
N TYR A 6 12.75 -70.19 -22.14
CA TYR A 6 12.80 -68.81 -21.62
C TYR A 6 12.22 -67.75 -22.57
N ILE A 7 11.53 -68.15 -23.65
CA ILE A 7 10.94 -67.20 -24.61
C ILE A 7 9.96 -66.21 -23.94
N TRP A 8 9.23 -66.68 -22.92
CA TRP A 8 8.28 -65.85 -22.17
C TRP A 8 8.97 -64.76 -21.35
N VAL A 9 10.19 -65.00 -20.86
CA VAL A 9 10.98 -63.99 -20.13
C VAL A 9 11.41 -62.87 -21.06
N ILE A 10 11.84 -63.20 -22.28
CA ILE A 10 12.20 -62.22 -23.30
C ILE A 10 10.97 -61.39 -23.69
N GLY A 11 9.82 -62.04 -23.91
CA GLY A 11 8.57 -61.36 -24.22
C GLY A 11 8.12 -60.40 -23.09
N LEU A 12 8.27 -60.81 -21.84
CA LEU A 12 7.95 -59.98 -20.68
C LEU A 12 8.87 -58.74 -20.60
N ILE A 13 10.19 -58.93 -20.78
CA ILE A 13 11.15 -57.81 -20.77
C ILE A 13 10.83 -56.81 -21.89
N VAL A 14 10.57 -57.29 -23.10
CA VAL A 14 10.22 -56.42 -24.24
C VAL A 14 8.92 -55.66 -23.97
N THR A 15 7.91 -56.31 -23.38
CA THR A 15 6.64 -55.68 -23.03
C THR A 15 6.83 -54.62 -21.95
N VAL A 16 7.62 -54.91 -20.92
CA VAL A 16 7.95 -53.94 -19.85
C VAL A 16 8.70 -52.74 -20.43
N LEU A 17 9.66 -52.95 -21.33
CA LEU A 17 10.40 -51.86 -21.98
C LEU A 17 9.48 -50.99 -22.86
N LEU A 18 8.57 -51.60 -23.61
CA LEU A 18 7.60 -50.88 -24.44
C LEU A 18 6.62 -50.03 -23.62
N VAL A 19 6.35 -50.40 -22.37
CA VAL A 19 5.46 -49.64 -21.48
C VAL A 19 6.23 -48.60 -20.65
N ALA A 20 7.37 -48.98 -20.07
CA ALA A 20 8.13 -48.11 -19.19
C ALA A 20 8.91 -47.02 -19.93
N ALA A 21 9.45 -47.31 -21.14
CA ALA A 21 10.24 -46.34 -21.87
C ALA A 21 9.43 -45.09 -22.29
N PRO A 22 8.20 -45.19 -22.84
CA PRO A 22 7.38 -44.01 -23.12
C PRO A 22 7.03 -43.23 -21.85
N ILE A 23 6.73 -43.90 -20.74
CA ILE A 23 6.42 -43.23 -19.47
C ILE A 23 7.62 -42.42 -19.00
N VAL A 24 8.84 -42.96 -19.08
CA VAL A 24 10.04 -42.22 -18.66
C VAL A 24 10.40 -41.09 -19.63
N ILE A 25 10.19 -41.29 -20.94
CA ILE A 25 10.52 -40.28 -21.97
C ILE A 25 9.50 -39.15 -22.00
N PHE A 26 8.22 -39.44 -21.79
CA PHE A 26 7.12 -38.48 -21.93
C PHE A 26 6.49 -38.06 -20.61
N SER A 27 6.97 -38.55 -19.45
CA SER A 27 6.59 -37.97 -18.17
C SER A 27 7.08 -36.52 -18.12
N PRO A 28 6.19 -35.55 -17.85
CA PRO A 28 6.60 -34.17 -17.64
C PRO A 28 7.60 -34.16 -16.48
N LYS A 29 8.83 -33.72 -16.76
CA LYS A 29 9.75 -33.34 -15.71
C LYS A 29 9.19 -32.05 -15.14
N GLU A 30 8.65 -32.10 -13.92
CA GLU A 30 8.41 -30.91 -13.14
C GLU A 30 9.79 -30.33 -12.82
N ASP A 31 10.30 -29.47 -13.71
CA ASP A 31 11.39 -28.59 -13.35
C ASP A 31 10.84 -27.69 -12.24
N ALA A 32 11.26 -27.95 -11.00
CA ALA A 32 10.95 -27.07 -9.89
C ALA A 32 11.37 -25.64 -10.29
N PRO A 33 10.56 -24.61 -9.98
CA PRO A 33 10.93 -23.24 -10.30
C PRO A 33 12.34 -22.95 -9.76
N SER A 34 13.21 -22.45 -10.65
CA SER A 34 14.65 -22.26 -10.44
C SER A 34 14.98 -21.41 -9.21
N ASP A 35 14.11 -20.47 -8.85
CA ASP A 35 14.35 -19.55 -7.75
C ASP A 35 13.05 -19.29 -6.97
N ASP A 36 13.15 -19.33 -5.64
CA ASP A 36 12.08 -18.92 -4.74
C ASP A 36 11.89 -17.40 -4.89
N PRO A 37 10.72 -16.90 -5.33
CA PRO A 37 10.46 -15.46 -5.44
C PRO A 37 10.73 -14.69 -4.15
N TRP A 38 10.57 -15.33 -2.98
CA TRP A 38 10.82 -14.72 -1.68
C TRP A 38 12.31 -14.43 -1.42
N SER A 39 13.22 -15.09 -2.13
CA SER A 39 14.66 -14.83 -2.01
C SER A 39 15.09 -13.45 -2.52
N TYR A 40 14.24 -12.77 -3.31
CA TYR A 40 14.50 -11.44 -3.84
C TYR A 40 13.72 -10.32 -3.14
N VAL A 41 12.86 -10.67 -2.18
CA VAL A 41 12.17 -9.69 -1.34
C VAL A 41 13.13 -9.33 -0.20
N PRO A 42 13.53 -8.05 -0.05
CA PRO A 42 14.33 -7.65 1.09
C PRO A 42 13.63 -8.05 2.40
N GLU A 43 14.36 -8.68 3.33
CA GLU A 43 13.83 -8.87 4.68
C GLU A 43 13.68 -7.49 5.33
N GLU A 44 12.44 -7.06 5.49
CA GLU A 44 12.17 -5.82 6.21
C GLU A 44 12.49 -6.01 7.69
N ALA A 45 13.20 -5.05 8.27
CA ALA A 45 13.37 -4.99 9.71
C ALA A 45 11.97 -4.98 10.35
N GLY A 46 11.73 -5.91 11.29
CA GLY A 46 10.42 -6.05 11.93
C GLY A 46 9.94 -4.74 12.55
N SER A 47 8.62 -4.52 12.57
CA SER A 47 8.01 -3.30 13.11
C SER A 47 8.37 -3.11 14.60
N THR A 48 8.88 -1.94 14.97
CA THR A 48 9.11 -1.57 16.37
C THR A 48 7.80 -1.43 17.12
N ASN A 49 7.72 -1.99 18.34
CA ASN A 49 6.56 -1.82 19.20
C ASN A 49 6.59 -0.44 19.89
N HIS A 50 5.51 0.32 19.74
CA HIS A 50 5.40 1.70 20.22
C HIS A 50 4.90 1.83 21.67
N THR A 51 4.37 0.75 22.29
CA THR A 51 3.66 0.81 23.59
C THR A 51 4.51 1.40 24.72
N SER A 52 5.82 1.16 24.73
CA SER A 52 6.74 1.73 25.73
C SER A 52 7.40 3.03 25.29
N LEU A 53 7.30 3.39 24.01
CA LEU A 53 7.99 4.54 23.40
C LEU A 53 7.09 5.77 23.33
N ILE A 54 5.79 5.58 23.16
CA ILE A 54 4.79 6.63 23.05
C ILE A 54 3.98 6.64 24.34
N GLN A 55 4.26 7.61 25.20
CA GLN A 55 3.62 7.74 26.52
C GLN A 55 2.85 9.05 26.55
N GLY A 56 1.53 8.95 26.73
CA GLY A 56 0.67 10.11 26.95
C GLY A 56 0.59 10.53 28.42
N PRO A 57 -0.39 11.38 28.79
CA PRO A 57 -1.44 11.92 27.91
C PRO A 57 -0.90 12.96 26.92
N PHE A 58 -1.59 13.12 25.79
CA PHE A 58 -1.37 14.21 24.84
C PHE A 58 -2.52 15.21 24.95
N GLU A 59 -2.19 16.50 24.94
CA GLU A 59 -3.16 17.60 25.03
C GLU A 59 -3.74 17.99 23.67
N SER A 60 -3.02 17.64 22.58
CA SER A 60 -3.43 17.92 21.21
C SER A 60 -3.03 16.81 20.24
N PRO A 61 -3.73 16.68 19.10
CA PRO A 61 -3.31 15.75 18.05
C PRO A 61 -1.94 16.09 17.44
N ASN A 62 -1.57 17.36 17.36
CA ASN A 62 -0.27 17.80 16.87
C ASN A 62 0.88 17.31 17.76
N GLU A 63 0.68 17.23 19.09
CA GLU A 63 1.67 16.70 20.03
C GLU A 63 1.95 15.21 19.79
N VAL A 64 0.93 14.46 19.36
CA VAL A 64 1.10 13.06 18.93
C VAL A 64 2.02 13.00 17.72
N THR A 65 1.75 13.82 16.69
CA THR A 65 2.56 13.89 15.47
C THR A 65 3.99 14.32 15.79
N GLU A 66 4.19 15.36 16.60
CA GLU A 66 5.51 15.80 17.06
C GLU A 66 6.28 14.64 17.72
N THR A 67 5.60 13.84 18.56
CA THR A 67 6.19 12.65 19.17
C THR A 67 6.60 11.62 18.12
N CYS A 68 5.77 11.37 17.09
CA CYS A 68 6.11 10.48 15.98
C CYS A 68 7.38 10.96 15.24
N LEU A 69 7.48 12.26 14.98
CA LEU A 69 8.58 12.86 14.22
C LEU A 69 9.93 12.79 14.94
N THR A 70 9.96 12.57 16.26
CA THR A 70 11.21 12.33 17.00
C THR A 70 11.97 11.09 16.51
N CYS A 71 11.26 10.10 15.96
CA CYS A 71 11.82 8.86 15.43
C CYS A 71 11.61 8.72 13.91
N HIS A 72 10.62 9.42 13.34
CA HIS A 72 10.29 9.42 11.93
C HIS A 72 10.40 10.83 11.32
N PRO A 73 11.60 11.45 11.32
CA PRO A 73 11.77 12.86 10.97
C PRO A 73 11.34 13.17 9.53
N ASP A 74 11.51 12.23 8.59
CA ASP A 74 11.20 12.46 7.18
C ASP A 74 9.74 12.13 6.82
N ALA A 75 8.99 11.51 7.72
CA ALA A 75 7.69 10.93 7.39
C ALA A 75 6.62 11.99 7.09
N ALA A 76 6.60 13.11 7.83
CA ALA A 76 5.69 14.20 7.53
C ALA A 76 5.98 14.79 6.14
N GLU A 77 7.25 15.12 5.85
CA GLU A 77 7.66 15.65 4.54
C GLU A 77 7.21 14.72 3.39
N GLN A 78 7.44 13.41 3.55
CA GLN A 78 7.03 12.41 2.57
C GLN A 78 5.51 12.38 2.34
N VAL A 79 4.71 12.43 3.41
CA VAL A 79 3.24 12.50 3.31
C VAL A 79 2.80 13.82 2.66
N MET A 80 3.46 14.92 3.03
CA MET A 80 3.16 16.27 2.55
C MET A 80 3.41 16.43 1.05
N ALA A 81 4.32 15.63 0.49
CA ALA A 81 4.56 15.56 -0.95
C ALA A 81 3.46 14.82 -1.74
N THR A 82 2.44 14.25 -1.08
CA THR A 82 1.39 13.44 -1.73
C THR A 82 0.06 14.18 -1.91
N SER A 83 -0.83 13.58 -2.70
CA SER A 83 -2.22 14.03 -2.84
C SER A 83 -3.06 13.85 -1.57
N HIS A 84 -2.65 13.02 -0.60
CA HIS A 84 -3.35 12.89 0.68
C HIS A 84 -3.26 14.18 1.51
N TRP A 85 -2.13 14.88 1.41
CA TRP A 85 -1.89 16.17 2.05
C TRP A 85 -2.36 17.33 1.18
N THR A 86 -1.84 17.44 -0.05
CA THR A 86 -2.11 18.60 -0.90
C THR A 86 -3.54 18.63 -1.43
N TRP A 87 -4.20 17.47 -1.53
CA TRP A 87 -5.44 17.28 -2.28
C TRP A 87 -5.37 17.76 -3.74
N LEU A 88 -4.15 17.84 -4.27
CA LEU A 88 -3.88 18.16 -5.65
C LEU A 88 -3.47 16.90 -6.41
N SER A 89 -3.67 16.94 -7.71
CA SER A 89 -3.23 15.93 -8.66
C SER A 89 -2.59 16.63 -9.85
N ASP A 90 -1.98 15.86 -10.74
CA ASP A 90 -1.31 16.39 -11.93
C ASP A 90 -2.19 17.39 -12.69
N THR A 91 -1.53 18.38 -13.25
CA THR A 91 -2.18 19.42 -14.05
C THR A 91 -2.66 18.85 -15.37
N VAL A 92 -3.80 19.34 -15.84
CA VAL A 92 -4.37 18.98 -17.15
C VAL A 92 -4.58 20.21 -18.01
N GLU A 93 -4.38 20.05 -19.31
CA GLU A 93 -4.75 21.05 -20.31
C GLU A 93 -6.27 21.04 -20.52
N VAL A 94 -6.86 22.23 -20.69
CA VAL A 94 -8.29 22.37 -20.94
C VAL A 94 -8.54 23.43 -22.01
N ASP A 95 -9.49 23.18 -22.90
CA ASP A 95 -9.73 24.05 -24.08
C ASP A 95 -10.14 25.49 -23.74
N TRP A 96 -10.57 25.75 -22.50
CA TRP A 96 -11.09 27.04 -22.03
C TRP A 96 -10.08 27.87 -21.21
N ARG A 97 -8.83 27.42 -21.08
CA ARG A 97 -7.73 28.19 -20.45
C ARG A 97 -6.42 27.96 -21.20
N ASP A 98 -5.62 29.01 -21.26
CA ASP A 98 -4.29 28.96 -21.89
C ASP A 98 -3.23 28.28 -21.02
N GLU A 99 -3.50 28.11 -19.72
CA GLU A 99 -2.58 27.52 -18.74
C GLU A 99 -3.14 26.22 -18.16
N PRO A 100 -2.29 25.20 -17.89
CA PRO A 100 -2.68 23.96 -17.26
C PRO A 100 -3.37 24.19 -15.90
N VAL A 101 -4.39 23.38 -15.60
CA VAL A 101 -5.16 23.48 -14.36
C VAL A 101 -4.85 22.30 -13.45
N ALA A 102 -4.40 22.58 -12.23
CA ALA A 102 -4.20 21.55 -11.20
C ALA A 102 -5.55 20.93 -10.80
N THR A 103 -5.64 19.60 -10.87
CA THR A 103 -6.84 18.84 -10.49
C THR A 103 -6.74 18.37 -9.02
N GLY A 104 -7.65 17.49 -8.59
CA GLY A 104 -7.70 16.98 -7.22
C GLY A 104 -8.79 17.63 -6.35
N LYS A 105 -9.05 17.05 -5.18
CA LYS A 105 -10.18 17.42 -4.31
C LYS A 105 -10.18 18.91 -3.91
N ALA A 106 -9.01 19.55 -3.83
CA ALA A 106 -8.92 20.98 -3.52
C ALA A 106 -9.54 21.88 -4.62
N ASN A 107 -9.52 21.44 -5.88
CA ASN A 107 -9.90 22.24 -7.04
C ASN A 107 -11.11 21.70 -7.81
N LEU A 108 -11.52 20.45 -7.57
CA LEU A 108 -12.62 19.82 -8.31
C LEU A 108 -14.00 20.17 -7.75
N ILE A 109 -14.95 20.31 -8.67
CA ILE A 109 -16.37 20.50 -8.38
C ILE A 109 -17.11 19.20 -8.71
N ASN A 110 -18.05 18.80 -7.86
CA ASN A 110 -18.93 17.65 -8.10
C ASN A 110 -20.41 17.99 -7.84
N ASN A 111 -21.29 17.01 -8.01
CA ASN A 111 -22.73 17.14 -7.82
C ASN A 111 -23.23 16.60 -6.46
N PHE A 112 -22.32 16.38 -5.49
CA PHE A 112 -22.64 16.02 -4.12
C PHE A 112 -22.56 17.28 -3.23
N CYS A 113 -21.44 17.48 -2.54
CA CYS A 113 -21.21 18.64 -1.69
C CYS A 113 -20.62 19.84 -2.44
N ILE A 114 -20.66 19.83 -3.78
CA ILE A 114 -20.13 20.84 -4.68
C ILE A 114 -18.60 20.96 -4.63
N GLY A 115 -18.01 21.38 -3.52
CA GLY A 115 -16.56 21.56 -3.42
C GLY A 115 -16.13 21.93 -2.01
N VAL A 116 -14.81 21.92 -1.79
CA VAL A 116 -14.20 22.20 -0.48
C VAL A 116 -14.31 23.66 -0.10
N GLN A 117 -14.13 24.57 -1.06
CA GLN A 117 -14.19 26.01 -0.83
C GLN A 117 -15.54 26.38 -0.20
N SER A 118 -15.50 27.14 0.90
CA SER A 118 -16.65 27.49 1.78
C SER A 118 -17.27 26.36 2.62
N ASN A 119 -16.82 25.09 2.48
CA ASN A 119 -17.31 23.93 3.24
C ASN A 119 -16.18 23.16 3.96
N TRP A 120 -15.05 23.83 4.18
CA TRP A 120 -13.79 23.25 4.65
C TRP A 120 -13.96 22.25 5.78
N THR A 121 -14.49 22.69 6.93
CA THR A 121 -14.58 21.88 8.16
C THR A 121 -15.33 20.56 7.98
N GLY A 122 -16.34 20.52 7.09
CA GLY A 122 -17.05 19.30 6.75
C GLY A 122 -16.24 18.39 5.82
N CYS A 123 -15.59 18.97 4.81
CA CYS A 123 -14.80 18.22 3.82
C CYS A 123 -13.49 17.67 4.39
N THR A 124 -12.80 18.46 5.22
CA THR A 124 -11.45 18.19 5.76
C THR A 124 -11.46 17.32 7.00
N LYS A 125 -12.63 16.91 7.48
CA LYS A 125 -12.77 15.71 8.34
C LYS A 125 -12.09 14.47 7.72
N CYS A 126 -12.02 14.39 6.39
CA CYS A 126 -11.36 13.33 5.64
C CYS A 126 -9.96 13.71 5.11
N HIS A 127 -9.40 14.86 5.50
CA HIS A 127 -8.04 15.23 5.12
C HIS A 127 -7.02 14.51 6.01
N ALA A 128 -5.84 14.15 5.48
CA ALA A 128 -4.77 13.50 6.24
C ALA A 128 -3.99 14.49 7.12
N GLY A 129 -4.72 15.42 7.75
CA GLY A 129 -4.16 16.45 8.61
C GLY A 129 -5.18 17.03 9.58
N TYR A 130 -4.70 17.94 10.42
CA TYR A 130 -5.43 18.59 11.50
C TYR A 130 -5.63 20.08 11.20
N GLY A 131 -6.84 20.60 11.43
CA GLY A 131 -7.06 22.05 11.51
C GLY A 131 -7.20 22.76 10.16
N TRP A 132 -7.43 22.05 9.06
CA TRP A 132 -7.75 22.69 7.77
C TRP A 132 -9.18 23.27 7.79
N ASN A 133 -9.30 24.46 8.37
CA ASN A 133 -10.56 25.16 8.62
C ASN A 133 -10.96 26.12 7.50
N ASP A 134 -9.99 26.64 6.75
CA ASP A 134 -10.22 27.59 5.66
C ASP A 134 -9.00 27.66 4.71
N ALA A 135 -9.01 28.67 3.82
CA ALA A 135 -7.97 28.86 2.81
C ALA A 135 -6.60 29.30 3.36
N SER A 136 -6.50 29.62 4.66
CA SER A 136 -5.26 30.03 5.33
C SER A 136 -4.49 28.88 5.99
N PHE A 137 -4.91 27.63 5.75
CA PHE A 137 -4.23 26.45 6.28
C PHE A 137 -2.75 26.42 5.86
N ASP A 138 -1.88 26.18 6.84
CA ASP A 138 -0.44 26.10 6.63
C ASP A 138 -0.05 24.69 6.18
N PHE A 139 0.11 24.53 4.86
CA PHE A 139 0.57 23.26 4.27
C PHE A 139 2.06 22.96 4.54
N SER A 140 2.78 23.84 5.24
CA SER A 140 4.17 23.61 5.66
C SER A 140 4.30 23.14 7.11
N ASP A 141 3.21 23.13 7.89
CA ASP A 141 3.22 22.64 9.26
C ASP A 141 3.22 21.10 9.30
N GLU A 142 4.39 20.51 9.50
CA GLU A 142 4.58 19.06 9.64
C GLU A 142 3.80 18.47 10.83
N THR A 143 3.61 19.25 11.91
CA THR A 143 2.88 18.78 13.09
C THR A 143 1.39 18.59 12.83
N ALA A 144 0.87 19.21 11.76
CA ALA A 144 -0.51 19.08 11.33
C ALA A 144 -0.77 17.82 10.49
N VAL A 145 0.23 17.00 10.17
CA VAL A 145 0.03 15.69 9.53
C VAL A 145 -0.66 14.73 10.50
N ASP A 146 -1.70 14.03 10.04
CA ASP A 146 -2.42 13.04 10.84
C ASP A 146 -1.89 11.62 10.58
N CYS A 147 -0.97 11.16 11.44
CA CYS A 147 -0.43 9.81 11.37
C CYS A 147 -1.45 8.73 11.73
N LEU A 148 -2.37 9.03 12.66
CA LEU A 148 -3.31 8.04 13.22
C LEU A 148 -4.48 7.75 12.27
N ALA A 149 -4.80 8.66 11.34
CA ALA A 149 -5.78 8.44 10.29
C ALA A 149 -5.52 7.16 9.48
N CYS A 150 -4.25 6.77 9.34
CA CYS A 150 -3.83 5.56 8.64
C CYS A 150 -3.28 4.48 9.57
N HIS A 151 -2.63 4.86 10.69
CA HIS A 151 -1.89 3.93 11.53
C HIS A 151 -2.55 3.54 12.84
N ASP A 152 -3.75 4.05 13.16
CA ASP A 152 -4.53 3.49 14.27
C ASP A 152 -4.92 2.03 14.00
N GLN A 153 -4.58 1.15 14.94
CA GLN A 153 -4.95 -0.27 14.91
C GLN A 153 -6.00 -0.62 15.97
N SER A 154 -6.40 0.34 16.81
CA SER A 154 -7.40 0.13 17.85
C SER A 154 -8.83 0.16 17.31
N GLY A 155 -9.06 0.89 16.20
CA GLY A 155 -10.39 1.16 15.66
C GLY A 155 -11.17 2.20 16.45
N ALA A 156 -10.52 2.89 17.38
CA ALA A 156 -11.13 3.92 18.22
C ALA A 156 -10.89 5.35 17.69
N TYR A 157 -9.90 5.53 16.80
CA TYR A 157 -9.55 6.85 16.28
C TYR A 157 -10.62 7.35 15.29
N VAL A 158 -11.18 8.53 15.56
CA VAL A 158 -12.22 9.15 14.73
C VAL A 158 -11.97 10.64 14.62
N LYS A 159 -11.97 11.17 13.40
CA LYS A 159 -11.83 12.61 13.14
C LYS A 159 -13.16 13.34 13.22
N GLY A 160 -13.15 14.53 13.80
CA GLY A 160 -14.24 15.51 13.83
C GLY A 160 -14.13 16.59 12.74
N PRO A 161 -14.81 17.74 12.91
CA PRO A 161 -14.70 18.89 12.02
C PRO A 161 -13.24 19.32 11.83
N ALA A 162 -12.88 19.69 10.61
CA ALA A 162 -11.52 20.07 10.25
C ALA A 162 -10.44 19.02 10.54
N GLY A 163 -10.84 17.76 10.68
CA GLY A 163 -9.93 16.66 10.93
C GLY A 163 -9.47 16.52 12.38
N VAL A 164 -9.98 17.35 13.31
CA VAL A 164 -9.62 17.29 14.73
C VAL A 164 -10.33 16.11 15.41
N PRO A 165 -9.63 15.13 15.99
CA PRO A 165 -10.23 13.98 16.66
C PRO A 165 -10.98 14.32 17.95
#